data_AF-A0A6M0BPX0-F1
#
_entry.id   AF-A0A6M0BPX0-F1
#
_cell.length_a   1.000
_cell.length_b   1.000
_cell.length_c   1.000
_cell.angle_alpha   90.00
_cell.angle_beta   90.00
_cell.angle_gamma   90.00
#
_symmetry.space_group_name_H-M   'P 1'
#
loop_
_entity.id
_entity.type
_entity.pdbx_description
1 polymer ?
#
loop_
_entity_poly.entity_id
_entity_poly.type
_entity_poly.pdbx_seq_one_letter_code
_entity_poly.pdbx_strand_id
1 'polypeptide(L)' 'MADYYDLLGVSRDADKDEIKRAYRRLARKYHPDVNKE' A
#
# COMPACT_ATOMS: atom_id res chain seq x y z
N MET A 1 17.27 -6.32 -2.98
CA MET A 1 16.84 -4.94 -2.66
C MET A 1 15.34 -5.01 -2.46
N ALA A 2 14.79 -4.60 -1.32
CA ALA A 2 13.34 -4.63 -1.14
C ALA A 2 12.74 -3.46 -1.92
N ASP A 3 12.04 -3.74 -3.02
CA ASP A 3 11.35 -2.70 -3.78
C ASP A 3 10.06 -2.31 -3.05
N TYR A 4 10.16 -1.28 -2.22
CA TYR A 4 9.01 -0.72 -1.48
C TYR A 4 7.88 -0.24 -2.41
N TYR A 5 8.25 0.20 -3.62
CA TYR A 5 7.30 0.60 -4.66
C TYR A 5 6.51 -0.60 -5.19
N ASP A 6 7.19 -1.72 -5.42
CA ASP A 6 6.57 -2.99 -5.86
C ASP A 6 5.68 -3.57 -4.75
N LEU A 7 6.12 -3.52 -3.50
CA LEU A 7 5.33 -3.92 -2.32
C LEU A 7 4.04 -3.10 -2.18
N LEU A 8 4.12 -1.79 -2.42
CA LEU A 8 2.97 -0.89 -2.41
C LEU A 8 2.14 -0.98 -3.70
N GLY A 9 2.64 -1.65 -4.74
CA GLY A 9 2.00 -1.74 -6.05
C GLY A 9 1.94 -0.41 -6.79
N VAL A 10 2.92 0.48 -6.58
CA VAL A 10 3.00 1.80 -7.19
C VAL A 10 4.27 1.92 -8.04
N SER A 11 4.22 2.77 -9.06
CA SER A 11 5.41 3.06 -9.87
C SER A 11 6.50 3.75 -9.04
N ARG A 12 7.77 3.63 -9.46
CA ARG A 12 8.88 4.39 -8.85
C ARG A 12 8.72 5.91 -9.02
N ASP A 13 8.02 6.31 -10.08
CA ASP A 13 7.65 7.70 -10.36
C ASP A 13 6.33 8.12 -9.71
N ALA A 14 5.72 7.27 -8.87
CA ALA A 14 4.45 7.57 -8.24
C ALA A 14 4.57 8.76 -7.28
N ASP A 15 3.60 9.67 -7.38
CA ASP A 15 3.54 10.84 -6.51
C ASP A 15 3.21 10.44 -5.06
N LYS A 16 3.57 11.31 -4.10
CA LYS A 16 3.26 11.12 -2.67
C LYS A 16 1.77 10.88 -2.43
N ASP A 17 0.92 11.48 -3.25
CA ASP A 17 -0.53 11.31 -3.18
C ASP A 17 -0.99 9.89 -3.56
N GLU A 18 -0.32 9.31 -4.56
CA GLU A 18 -0.58 7.97 -5.08
C GLU A 18 -0.09 6.91 -4.10
N ILE A 19 1.11 7.09 -3.54
CA ILE A 19 1.67 6.27 -2.45
C ILE A 19 0.71 6.24 -1.25
N LYS A 20 0.19 7.40 -0.82
CA LYS A 20 -0.78 7.46 0.28
C LYS A 20 -2.08 6.74 -0.03
N ARG A 21 -2.57 6.79 -1.28
CA ARG A 21 -3.79 6.06 -1.68
C ARG A 21 -3.56 4.55 -1.69
N ALA A 22 -2.45 4.09 -2.27
CA ALA A 22 -2.09 2.67 -2.30
C ALA A 22 -1.93 2.11 -0.88
N TYR A 23 -1.20 2.82 -0.02
CA TYR A 23 -1.04 2.44 1.39
C TYR A 23 -2.39 2.32 2.11
N ARG A 24 -3.29 3.32 1.98
CA ARG A 24 -4.61 3.27 2.63
C ARG A 24 -5.48 2.10 2.13
N ARG A 25 -5.36 1.75 0.85
CA ARG A 25 -6.10 0.64 0.24
C ARG A 25 -5.59 -0.71 0.76
N LEU A 26 -4.28 -0.88 0.85
CA LEU A 26 -3.63 -2.07 1.43
C LEU A 26 -3.90 -2.18 2.93
N ALA A 27 -3.76 -1.07 3.67
CA ALA A 27 -4.01 -1.03 5.11
C ALA A 27 -5.45 -1.42 5.44
N ARG A 28 -6.44 -0.98 4.65
CA ARG A 28 -7.84 -1.44 4.80
C ARG A 28 -8.00 -2.91 4.45
N LYS A 29 -7.34 -3.40 3.40
CA LYS A 29 -7.43 -4.80 2.97
C LYS A 29 -6.88 -5.76 4.03
N TYR A 30 -5.78 -5.40 4.69
CA TYR A 30 -5.12 -6.20 5.71
C TYR A 30 -5.40 -5.72 7.13
N HIS A 31 -6.37 -4.81 7.33
CA HIS A 31 -6.62 -4.26 8.65
C HIS A 31 -7.16 -5.38 9.56
N PRO A 32 -6.61 -5.57 10.76
CA PRO A 32 -7.05 -6.62 11.68
C PRO A 32 -8.51 -6.44 12.11
N ASP A 33 -9.06 -5.22 12.12
CA ASP A 33 -10.51 -5.02 12.36
C ASP A 33 -11.43 -5.61 11.30
N VAL A 34 -11.02 -5.64 10.03
CA VAL A 34 -11.84 -6.23 8.94
C VAL A 34 -11.40 -7.64 8.58
N ASN A 35 -10.16 -8.02 8.89
CA ASN A 35 -9.64 -9.37 8.70
C ASN A 35 -9.34 -9.97 10.10
N LYS A 36 -10.42 -10.31 10.82
CA LYS A 36 -10.36 -11.06 12.09
C LYS A 36 -10.40 -12.55 11.76
N GLU A 37 -9.23 -13.13 11.51
CA GLU A 37 -8.99 -14.56 11.77
C GLU A 37 -8.37 -14.73 13.17
#